data_AF-A0A8J3ARM4-F1
#
_entry.id   AF-A0A8J3ARM4-F1
#
_cell.length_a   1.000
_cell.length_b   1.000
_cell.length_c   1.000
_cell.angle_alpha   90.00
_cell.angle_beta   90.00
_cell.angle_gamma   90.00
#
_symmetry.space_group_name_H-M   'P 1'
#
loop_
_entity.id
_entity.type
_entity.pdbx_description
1 polymer ?
#
loop_
_entity_poly.entity_id
_entity_poly.type
_entity_poly.pdbx_seq_one_letter_code
_entity_poly.pdbx_strand_id
1 'polypeptide(L)'
;MDTHTTSNRLADQVNYDPNHLLDSLIEKLHLKNDAALSRALEVAPPVISKIRHRRLPVGASLLIRMHEVSDLSIRDLRILMGDRRDKFRISDKQFKPKDPIENQQEPQFQNN
;
A
#
# COMPACT_ATOMS: atom_id res chain seq x y z
N MET A 1 14.73 21.24 -12.80
CA MET A 1 13.37 21.07 -13.32
C MET A 1 13.15 19.59 -13.61
N ASP A 2 12.14 19.03 -12.94
CA ASP A 2 11.31 17.86 -13.32
C ASP A 2 11.99 16.48 -13.41
N THR A 3 11.43 15.34 -12.98
CA THR A 3 10.21 14.96 -12.25
C THR A 3 10.41 13.47 -11.87
N HIS A 4 9.70 13.01 -10.84
CA HIS A 4 9.65 11.61 -10.43
C HIS A 4 9.31 10.66 -11.60
N THR A 5 10.19 9.68 -11.87
CA THR A 5 9.82 8.52 -12.70
C THR A 5 9.81 7.26 -11.83
N THR A 6 8.63 7.05 -11.23
CA THR A 6 7.94 5.76 -11.14
C THR A 6 8.25 4.86 -12.34
N SER A 7 8.96 3.75 -12.14
CA SER A 7 8.80 2.49 -12.90
C SER A 7 9.84 1.47 -12.46
N ASN A 8 9.43 0.42 -11.72
CA ASN A 8 9.90 -0.96 -11.94
C ASN A 8 9.20 -2.01 -11.04
N ARG A 9 7.86 -2.15 -11.09
CA ARG A 9 7.15 -3.26 -10.40
C ARG A 9 6.04 -3.91 -11.22
N LEU A 10 6.00 -3.65 -12.52
CA LEU A 10 4.98 -4.21 -13.42
C LEU A 10 5.29 -5.68 -13.78
N ALA A 11 6.54 -6.13 -13.65
CA ALA A 11 6.99 -7.46 -14.06
C ALA A 11 6.78 -8.58 -13.01
N ASP A 12 6.69 -8.28 -11.70
CA ASP A 12 6.41 -9.28 -10.65
C ASP A 12 4.90 -9.57 -10.45
N GLN A 13 4.04 -8.94 -11.25
CA GLN A 13 2.57 -8.90 -11.07
C GLN A 13 1.79 -9.81 -12.03
N VAL A 14 2.40 -10.86 -12.59
CA VAL A 14 1.73 -11.73 -13.58
C VAL A 14 0.42 -12.36 -13.04
N ASN A 15 0.21 -12.38 -11.72
CA ASN A 15 -0.98 -12.93 -11.06
C ASN A 15 -1.72 -11.98 -10.10
N TYR A 16 -1.43 -10.67 -10.06
CA TYR A 16 -2.16 -9.77 -9.15
C TYR A 16 -3.59 -9.54 -9.65
N ASP A 17 -4.57 -10.11 -8.95
CA ASP A 17 -5.98 -9.95 -9.26
C ASP A 17 -6.82 -9.54 -8.04
N PRO A 18 -7.02 -8.24 -7.82
CA PRO A 18 -7.85 -7.76 -6.73
C PRO A 18 -9.35 -7.99 -6.98
N ASN A 19 -9.78 -8.26 -8.22
CA ASN A 19 -11.19 -8.55 -8.51
C ASN A 19 -11.60 -9.86 -7.84
N HIS A 20 -10.84 -10.93 -8.06
CA HIS A 20 -11.08 -12.22 -7.43
C HIS A 20 -11.15 -12.14 -5.89
N LEU A 21 -10.29 -11.33 -5.26
CA LEU A 21 -10.37 -11.04 -3.83
C LEU A 21 -11.71 -10.38 -3.44
N LEU A 22 -12.11 -9.32 -4.14
CA LEU A 22 -13.34 -8.59 -3.82
C LEU A 22 -14.60 -9.43 -4.08
N ASP A 23 -14.62 -10.19 -5.16
CA ASP A 23 -15.73 -11.10 -5.50
C ASP A 23 -15.87 -12.21 -4.46
N SER A 24 -14.74 -12.82 -4.07
CA SER A 24 -14.71 -13.82 -2.99
C SER A 24 -15.25 -13.26 -1.67
N LEU A 25 -14.95 -12.00 -1.36
CA LEU A 25 -15.47 -11.33 -0.15
C LEU A 25 -16.97 -11.04 -0.26
N ILE A 26 -17.46 -10.63 -1.43
CA ILE A 26 -18.88 -10.40 -1.66
C ILE A 26 -19.66 -11.70 -1.48
N GLU A 27 -19.17 -12.80 -2.06
CA GLU A 27 -19.78 -14.12 -1.93
C GLU A 27 -19.74 -14.61 -0.48
N LYS A 28 -18.57 -14.56 0.18
CA LYS A 28 -18.39 -15.05 1.55
C LYS A 28 -19.25 -14.30 2.57
N LEU A 29 -19.37 -12.98 2.40
CA LEU A 29 -20.15 -12.12 3.30
C LEU A 29 -21.63 -12.02 2.89
N HIS A 30 -22.06 -12.76 1.87
CA HIS A 30 -23.42 -12.72 1.31
C HIS A 30 -23.88 -11.29 0.95
N LEU A 31 -22.97 -10.50 0.40
CA LEU A 31 -23.23 -9.12 0.01
C LEU A 31 -23.80 -9.04 -1.41
N LYS A 32 -24.58 -8.00 -1.68
CA LYS A 32 -25.21 -7.81 -2.99
C LYS A 32 -24.27 -7.21 -4.03
N ASN A 33 -23.35 -6.33 -3.61
CA ASN A 33 -22.49 -5.56 -4.51
C ASN A 33 -21.34 -4.85 -3.78
N ASP A 34 -20.47 -4.19 -4.56
CA ASP A 34 -19.34 -3.36 -4.11
C ASP A 34 -19.74 -2.25 -3.13
N ALA A 35 -20.94 -1.68 -3.27
CA ALA A 35 -21.39 -0.64 -2.35
C ALA A 35 -21.68 -1.23 -0.96
N ALA A 36 -22.23 -2.44 -0.89
CA ALA A 36 -22.38 -3.15 0.37
C ALA A 36 -21.01 -3.54 0.95
N LEU A 37 -20.09 -4.02 0.11
CA LEU A 37 -18.70 -4.31 0.53
C LEU A 37 -17.99 -3.08 1.09
N SER A 38 -18.13 -1.92 0.44
CA SER A 38 -17.51 -0.68 0.91
C SER A 38 -17.96 -0.29 2.32
N ARG A 39 -19.25 -0.51 2.64
CA ARG A 39 -19.80 -0.25 3.97
C ARG A 39 -19.30 -1.26 5.00
N ALA A 40 -19.29 -2.55 4.65
CA ALA A 40 -18.78 -3.60 5.54
C ALA A 40 -17.30 -3.38 5.90
N LEU A 41 -16.49 -2.96 4.91
CA LEU A 41 -15.09 -2.63 5.09
C LEU A 41 -14.83 -1.20 5.62
N GLU A 42 -15.86 -0.41 5.92
CA GLU A 42 -15.74 1.00 6.36
C GLU A 42 -14.87 1.87 5.44
N VAL A 43 -14.95 1.63 4.13
CA VAL A 43 -14.26 2.43 3.12
C VAL A 43 -15.24 3.16 2.21
N ALA A 44 -14.78 4.27 1.63
CA ALA A 44 -15.59 4.98 0.65
C ALA A 44 -15.77 4.14 -0.63
N PRO A 45 -16.95 4.15 -1.30
CA PRO A 45 -17.18 3.43 -2.55
C PRO A 45 -16.12 3.68 -3.65
N PRO A 46 -15.56 4.91 -3.82
CA PRO A 46 -14.50 5.15 -4.80
C PRO A 46 -13.22 4.34 -4.55
N VAL A 47 -12.96 3.91 -3.32
CA VAL A 47 -11.79 3.07 -2.98
C VAL A 47 -11.95 1.69 -3.64
N ILE A 48 -13.10 1.05 -3.46
CA ILE A 48 -13.41 -0.25 -4.06
C ILE A 48 -13.36 -0.15 -5.59
N SER A 49 -13.97 0.90 -6.16
CA SER A 49 -13.92 1.13 -7.62
C SER A 49 -12.50 1.30 -8.14
N LYS A 50 -11.63 2.03 -7.44
CA LYS A 50 -10.22 2.19 -7.83
C LYS A 50 -9.44 0.88 -7.72
N ILE A 51 -9.76 0.03 -6.74
CA ILE A 51 -9.15 -1.30 -6.58
C ILE A 51 -9.57 -2.24 -7.71
N ARG A 52 -10.88 -2.29 -8.03
CA ARG A 52 -11.45 -3.04 -9.17
C ARG A 52 -10.73 -2.70 -10.48
N HIS A 53 -10.51 -1.42 -10.71
CA HIS A 53 -9.83 -0.92 -11.91
C HIS A 53 -8.30 -0.90 -11.80
N ARG A 54 -7.73 -1.51 -10.77
CA ARG A 54 -6.27 -1.61 -10.53
C ARG A 54 -5.57 -0.25 -10.49
N ARG A 55 -6.30 0.82 -10.16
CA ARG A 55 -5.79 2.21 -9.98
C ARG A 55 -5.31 2.48 -8.55
N LEU A 56 -5.70 1.63 -7.61
CA LEU A 56 -5.28 1.70 -6.21
C LEU A 56 -4.89 0.28 -5.74
N PRO A 57 -3.65 0.03 -5.29
CA PRO A 57 -3.28 -1.25 -4.73
C PRO A 57 -3.94 -1.47 -3.37
N VAL A 58 -4.23 -2.73 -3.02
CA VAL A 58 -4.67 -3.07 -1.66
C VAL A 58 -3.48 -2.91 -0.72
N GLY A 59 -3.63 -2.00 0.26
CA GLY A 59 -2.65 -1.71 1.29
C GLY A 59 -2.84 -2.56 2.55
N ALA A 60 -1.90 -2.46 3.49
CA ALA A 60 -1.91 -3.23 4.73
C ALA A 60 -3.12 -2.92 5.61
N SER A 61 -3.50 -1.65 5.77
CA SER A 61 -4.67 -1.26 6.56
C SER A 61 -5.96 -1.86 6.03
N LEU A 62 -6.16 -1.83 4.71
CA LEU A 62 -7.33 -2.42 4.08
C LEU A 62 -7.34 -3.95 4.17
N LEU A 63 -6.17 -4.59 4.04
CA LEU A 63 -6.05 -6.05 4.25
C LEU A 63 -6.41 -6.46 5.69
N ILE A 64 -5.99 -5.68 6.69
CA ILE A 64 -6.38 -5.93 8.09
C ILE A 64 -7.89 -5.84 8.23
N ARG A 65 -8.52 -4.82 7.64
CA ARG A 65 -9.96 -4.69 7.70
C ARG A 65 -10.71 -5.83 7.02
N MET A 66 -10.22 -6.28 5.87
CA MET A 66 -10.75 -7.46 5.19
C MET A 66 -10.62 -8.72 6.05
N HIS A 67 -9.51 -8.88 6.77
CA HIS A 67 -9.32 -10.00 7.70
C HIS A 67 -10.34 -9.97 8.84
N GLU A 68 -10.53 -8.82 9.48
CA GLU A 68 -11.46 -8.65 10.61
C GLU A 68 -12.92 -8.92 10.22
N VAL A 69 -13.34 -8.47 9.03
CA VAL A 69 -14.74 -8.59 8.61
C VAL A 69 -15.05 -9.97 8.05
N SER A 70 -14.08 -10.63 7.43
CA SER A 70 -14.29 -11.91 6.75
C SER A 70 -13.81 -13.12 7.53
N ASP A 71 -13.10 -12.95 8.65
CA ASP A 71 -12.40 -14.02 9.37
C ASP A 71 -11.44 -14.85 8.49
N LEU A 72 -11.02 -14.34 7.32
CA LEU A 72 -10.00 -14.97 6.47
C LEU A 72 -8.62 -14.56 6.94
N SER A 73 -7.69 -15.50 7.00
CA SER A 73 -6.32 -15.15 7.35
C SER A 73 -5.71 -14.18 6.31
N ILE A 74 -4.80 -13.31 6.74
CA ILE A 74 -4.08 -12.40 5.83
C ILE A 74 -3.37 -13.20 4.71
N ARG A 75 -2.95 -14.45 4.99
CA ARG A 75 -2.38 -15.35 4.00
C ARG A 75 -3.40 -15.69 2.91
N ASP A 76 -4.61 -16.09 3.28
CA ASP A 76 -5.65 -16.46 2.33
C ASP A 76 -6.07 -15.28 1.47
N LEU A 77 -6.20 -14.08 2.07
CA LEU A 77 -6.48 -12.85 1.33
C LEU A 77 -5.40 -12.54 0.29
N ARG A 78 -4.13 -12.77 0.62
CA ARG A 78 -3.02 -12.61 -0.33
C ARG A 78 -3.05 -13.65 -1.44
N ILE A 79 -3.39 -14.90 -1.13
CA ILE A 79 -3.54 -15.97 -2.11
C ILE A 79 -4.67 -15.65 -3.08
N LEU A 80 -5.84 -15.21 -2.58
CA LEU A 80 -6.98 -14.81 -3.40
C LEU A 80 -6.62 -13.68 -4.36
N MET A 81 -5.84 -12.71 -3.89
CA MET A 81 -5.36 -11.59 -4.69
C MET A 81 -4.20 -11.96 -5.63
N GLY A 82 -3.61 -13.15 -5.48
CA GLY A 82 -2.33 -13.51 -6.13
C GLY A 82 -1.17 -12.62 -5.72
N ASP A 83 -1.26 -11.98 -4.55
CA ASP A 83 -0.26 -11.04 -4.05
C ASP A 83 0.90 -11.77 -3.36
N ARG A 84 2.03 -11.82 -4.06
CA ARG A 84 3.28 -12.39 -3.54
C ARG A 84 4.22 -11.35 -2.94
N ARG A 85 3.75 -10.13 -2.63
CA ARG A 85 4.56 -9.10 -1.94
C ARG A 85 4.82 -9.57 -0.51
N ASP A 86 5.86 -10.37 -0.34
CA ASP A 86 6.23 -10.92 0.95
C ASP A 86 6.91 -9.88 1.85
N LYS A 87 6.90 -10.23 3.14
CA LYS A 87 7.18 -9.43 4.33
C LYS A 87 8.36 -8.45 4.17
N PHE A 88 8.16 -7.23 4.65
CA PHE A 88 9.17 -6.17 4.79
C PHE A 88 9.65 -5.54 3.48
N ARG A 89 8.82 -4.64 2.93
CA ARG A 89 9.35 -3.49 2.21
C ARG A 89 9.89 -2.46 3.22
N ILE A 90 10.94 -2.81 3.94
CA ILE A 90 11.77 -1.78 4.56
C ILE A 90 12.45 -1.08 3.38
N SER A 91 12.05 0.15 3.12
CA SER A 91 12.74 0.98 2.13
C SER A 91 14.03 1.43 2.77
N ASP A 92 15.17 0.87 2.35
CA ASP A 92 16.51 1.23 2.84
C ASP A 92 16.86 2.71 2.60
N LYS A 93 16.01 3.45 1.88
CA LYS A 93 16.20 4.88 1.57
C LYS A 93 15.67 5.85 2.62
N GLN A 94 14.91 5.39 3.63
CA GLN A 94 14.26 6.30 4.59
C GLN A 94 15.07 6.55 5.88
N PHE A 95 16.13 5.76 6.14
CA PHE A 95 17.00 5.92 7.30
C PHE A 95 18.43 6.27 6.86
N LYS A 96 18.61 7.43 6.23
CA LYS A 96 19.92 8.10 6.28
C LYS A 96 19.88 9.05 7.47
N PRO A 97 20.68 8.84 8.54
CA PRO A 97 20.87 9.88 9.54
C PRO A 97 21.34 11.13 8.81
N LYS A 98 20.67 12.27 9.06
CA LYS A 98 21.16 13.57 8.58
C LYS A 98 22.55 13.75 9.18
N ASP A 99 23.56 13.93 8.33
CA ASP A 99 24.89 14.33 8.76
C ASP A 99 24.77 15.57 9.67
N PRO A 100 25.49 15.63 10.80
CA PRO A 100 25.44 16.78 11.68
C PRO A 100 25.96 18.01 10.93
N ILE A 101 25.18 19.08 10.98
CA ILE A 101 25.46 20.36 10.33
C ILE A 101 26.77 20.91 10.91
N GLU A 102 27.83 20.89 10.10
CA GLU A 102 29.09 21.57 10.38
C GLU A 102 28.93 23.07 10.11
N ASN A 103 28.52 23.81 11.13
CA ASN A 103 28.60 25.27 11.17
C ASN A 103 29.80 25.65 12.03
N GLN A 104 30.94 25.90 11.39
CA GLN A 104 32.03 26.67 11.99
C GLN A 104 32.36 27.84 11.08
N GLN A 105 31.70 28.98 11.34
CA GLN A 105 32.19 30.28 10.91
C GLN A 105 33.31 30.65 11.89
N GLU A 106 34.54 30.67 11.40
CA GLU A 106 35.68 31.26 12.13
C GLU A 106 35.53 32.80 12.14
N PRO A 107 35.47 33.45 13.31
CA PRO A 107 35.59 34.90 13.37
C PRO A 107 37.04 35.30 13.13
N GLN A 108 37.28 36.01 12.03
CA GLN A 108 38.56 36.65 11.76
C GLN A 108 38.81 37.77 12.77
N PHE A 109 39.75 37.54 13.70
CA PHE A 109 40.32 38.61 14.50
C PHE A 109 41.58 39.13 13.82
N GLN A 110 41.41 40.24 13.11
CA GLN A 110 42.50 41.13 12.71
C GLN A 110 43.04 41.80 13.98
N ASN A 111 44.33 41.66 14.29
CA ASN A 111 45.01 42.52 15.26
C ASN A 111 46.46 42.79 14.85
N ASN A 112 46.63 44.01 14.32
CA ASN A 112 47.70 44.98 14.46
C ASN A 112 49.17 44.52 14.60
#